data_AF-A0A1B6F5Y8-F1
#
_entry.id   AF-A0A1B6F5Y8-F1
#
_cell.length_a   1.000
_cell.length_b   1.000
_cell.length_c   1.000
_cell.angle_alpha   90.00
_cell.angle_beta   90.00
_cell.angle_gamma   90.00
#
_symmetry.space_group_name_H-M   'P 1'
#
loop_
_entity.id
_entity.type
_entity.pdbx_description
1 polymer ?
#
loop_
_entity_poly.entity_id
_entity_poly.type
_entity_poly.pdbx_seq_one_letter_code
_entity_poly.pdbx_strand_id
1 'polypeptide(L)'
;LDYCLVDSNGKAIQLFDHNGLPLTDRRGRPLRTAKGEVLMKCDEDGIPLIDYNDCSVFDMFGRTPNHKDFDPAMAPKMPAFNRLAGCDGKPLLLYDAQERPLTSVSGTMLVDSSGRGLIRLATKLEDE
;
A
#
# COMPACT_ATOMS: atom_id res chain seq x y z
N LEU A 1 -15.86 2.64 -5.57
CA LEU A 1 -15.20 3.97 -5.56
C LEU A 1 -13.71 3.74 -5.74
N ASP A 2 -13.24 3.91 -6.98
CA ASP A 2 -11.83 3.87 -7.38
C ASP A 2 -11.31 5.31 -7.45
N TYR A 3 -11.08 5.92 -6.28
CA TYR A 3 -10.42 7.22 -6.20
C TYR A 3 -8.94 7.04 -5.88
N CYS A 4 -8.14 8.03 -6.25
CA CYS A 4 -6.73 8.11 -5.87
C CYS A 4 -6.58 9.29 -4.91
N LEU A 5 -5.95 9.06 -3.77
CA LEU A 5 -5.51 10.11 -2.87
C LEU A 5 -4.26 10.77 -3.43
N VAL A 6 -4.32 12.09 -3.59
CA VAL A 6 -3.21 12.92 -4.05
C VAL A 6 -3.08 14.16 -3.17
N ASP A 7 -1.86 14.67 -3.03
CA ASP A 7 -1.62 15.97 -2.39
C ASP A 7 -2.09 17.14 -3.30
N SER A 8 -1.93 18.37 -2.83
CA SER A 8 -2.29 19.59 -3.59
C SER A 8 -1.52 19.76 -4.90
N ASN A 9 -0.41 19.04 -5.08
CA ASN A 9 0.40 19.05 -6.30
C ASN A 9 0.07 17.86 -7.22
N GLY A 10 -0.91 17.02 -6.86
CA GLY A 10 -1.27 15.82 -7.62
C GLY A 10 -0.36 14.62 -7.37
N LYS A 11 0.53 14.66 -6.37
CA LYS A 11 1.42 13.55 -6.01
C LYS A 11 0.66 12.52 -5.18
N ALA A 12 0.78 11.25 -5.55
CA ALA A 12 0.10 10.14 -4.88
C ALA A 12 0.45 10.04 -3.40
N ILE A 13 -0.57 9.87 -2.56
CA ILE A 13 -0.46 9.71 -1.11
C ILE A 13 -0.27 8.23 -0.77
N GLN A 14 0.85 7.89 -0.14
CA GLN A 14 1.17 6.58 0.40
C GLN A 14 1.10 6.58 1.92
N LEU A 15 0.16 5.80 2.46
CA LEU A 15 -0.08 5.67 3.88
C LEU A 15 0.18 4.25 4.36
N PHE A 16 0.57 4.15 5.62
CA PHE A 16 0.90 2.92 6.30
C PHE A 16 0.16 2.86 7.64
N ASP A 17 -0.07 1.64 8.14
CA ASP A 17 -0.52 1.43 9.50
C ASP A 17 0.65 1.52 10.50
N HIS A 18 0.35 1.30 11.78
CA HIS A 18 1.35 1.32 12.86
C HIS A 18 2.44 0.23 12.74
N ASN A 19 2.21 -0.82 11.94
CA ASN A 19 3.20 -1.86 11.64
C ASN A 19 4.02 -1.54 10.38
N GLY A 20 3.80 -0.37 9.76
CA GLY A 20 4.45 0.01 8.51
C GLY A 20 3.88 -0.72 7.29
N LEU A 21 2.75 -1.40 7.41
CA LEU A 21 2.12 -2.10 6.28
C LEU A 21 1.21 -1.14 5.50
N PRO A 22 1.18 -1.23 4.16
CA PRO A 22 0.54 -0.22 3.32
C PRO A 22 -0.98 -0.23 3.49
N LEU A 23 -1.56 0.96 3.40
CA LEU A 23 -2.99 1.26 3.38
C LEU A 23 -3.44 1.81 2.03
N THR A 24 -2.52 2.37 1.26
CA THR A 24 -2.72 2.78 -0.14
C THR A 24 -1.64 2.17 -1.03
N ASP A 25 -1.94 2.03 -2.33
CA ASP A 25 -0.94 1.65 -3.32
C ASP A 25 -0.07 2.84 -3.76
N ARG A 26 0.95 2.57 -4.59
CA ARG A 26 1.85 3.60 -5.13
C ARG A 26 1.21 4.69 -5.99
N ARG A 27 -0.07 4.53 -6.36
CA ARG A 27 -0.87 5.52 -7.10
C ARG A 27 -1.85 6.25 -6.18
N GLY A 28 -1.80 6.00 -4.87
CA GLY A 28 -2.68 6.58 -3.87
C GLY A 28 -4.05 5.90 -3.80
N ARG A 29 -4.22 4.72 -4.40
CA ARG A 29 -5.51 4.01 -4.31
C ARG A 29 -5.64 3.32 -2.95
N PRO A 30 -6.77 3.46 -2.24
CA PRO A 30 -7.02 2.71 -1.02
C PRO A 30 -6.94 1.21 -1.26
N LEU A 31 -6.19 0.52 -0.42
CA LEU A 31 -6.11 -0.94 -0.41
C LEU A 31 -7.34 -1.53 0.26
N ARG A 32 -7.70 -2.74 -0.18
CA ARG A 32 -8.88 -3.46 0.28
C ARG A 32 -8.50 -4.87 0.72
N THR A 33 -9.20 -5.39 1.72
CA THR A 33 -9.14 -6.81 2.07
C THR A 33 -9.62 -7.68 0.91
N ALA A 34 -9.41 -8.99 0.96
CA ALA A 34 -9.94 -9.92 -0.04
C ALA A 34 -11.48 -9.87 -0.14
N LYS A 35 -12.15 -9.46 0.95
CA LYS A 35 -13.61 -9.25 1.00
C LYS A 35 -14.05 -7.90 0.44
N GLY A 36 -13.12 -7.03 0.06
CA GLY A 36 -13.40 -5.72 -0.54
C GLY A 36 -13.50 -4.57 0.46
N GLU A 37 -13.24 -4.80 1.74
CA GLU A 37 -13.31 -3.77 2.80
C GLU A 37 -12.07 -2.87 2.73
N VAL A 38 -12.25 -1.55 2.84
CA VAL A 38 -11.13 -0.59 2.74
C VAL A 38 -10.30 -0.64 4.02
N LEU A 39 -8.97 -0.65 3.90
CA LEU A 39 -8.05 -0.73 5.04
C LEU A 39 -7.88 0.58 5.82
N MET A 40 -8.54 1.66 5.39
CA MET A 40 -8.47 2.98 5.99
C MET A 40 -9.83 3.66 5.94
N LYS A 41 -10.02 4.66 6.81
CA LYS A 41 -11.20 5.51 6.83
C LYS A 41 -10.77 6.97 6.64
N CYS A 42 -11.55 7.70 5.88
CA CYS A 42 -11.42 9.14 5.73
C CYS A 42 -12.42 9.85 6.65
N ASP A 43 -12.12 11.09 7.02
CA ASP A 43 -13.11 12.00 7.60
C ASP A 43 -14.12 12.50 6.55
N GLU A 44 -15.01 13.39 6.98
CA GLU A 44 -16.06 13.98 6.15
C GLU A 44 -15.52 14.78 4.96
N ASP A 45 -14.30 15.31 5.06
CA ASP A 45 -13.61 16.05 4.00
C ASP A 45 -12.78 15.13 3.08
N GLY A 46 -12.80 13.81 3.33
CA GLY A 46 -12.06 12.82 2.56
C GLY A 46 -10.59 12.66 2.96
N ILE A 47 -10.16 13.27 4.08
CA ILE A 47 -8.80 13.18 4.59
C ILE A 47 -8.63 11.84 5.34
N PRO A 48 -7.63 11.02 4.98
CA PRO A 48 -7.36 9.76 5.66
C PRO A 48 -6.77 10.01 7.05
N LEU A 49 -7.50 9.63 8.09
CA LEU A 49 -7.09 9.86 9.49
C LEU A 49 -6.73 8.57 10.22
N ILE A 50 -7.43 7.47 9.92
CA ILE A 50 -7.32 6.22 10.66
C ILE A 50 -7.32 4.98 9.75
N ASP A 51 -6.69 3.91 10.22
CA ASP A 51 -6.77 2.58 9.64
C ASP A 51 -8.12 1.91 9.96
N TYR A 52 -8.35 0.72 9.42
CA TYR A 52 -9.61 -0.01 9.65
C TYR A 52 -9.84 -0.45 11.11
N ASN A 53 -8.79 -0.42 11.94
CA ASN A 53 -8.83 -0.70 13.39
C ASN A 53 -8.92 0.58 14.25
N ASP A 54 -9.27 1.72 13.64
CA ASP A 54 -9.38 3.02 14.31
C ASP A 54 -8.06 3.53 14.93
N CYS A 55 -6.91 3.07 14.42
CA CYS A 55 -5.59 3.57 14.77
C CYS A 55 -5.12 4.65 13.78
N SER A 56 -4.24 5.57 14.19
CA SER A 56 -3.71 6.60 13.29
C SER A 56 -3.03 6.00 12.05
N VAL A 57 -3.13 6.71 10.92
CA VAL A 57 -2.30 6.44 9.74
C VAL A 57 -0.93 7.11 9.87
N PHE A 58 0.04 6.59 9.12
CA PHE A 58 1.42 7.07 9.13
C PHE A 58 1.94 7.29 7.71
N ASP A 59 2.86 8.24 7.57
CA ASP A 59 3.71 8.31 6.37
C ASP A 59 4.84 7.26 6.43
N MET A 60 5.68 7.23 5.40
CA MET A 60 6.76 6.24 5.32
C MET A 60 7.81 6.36 6.44
N PHE A 61 7.83 7.44 7.22
CA PHE A 61 8.74 7.64 8.35
C PHE A 61 8.09 7.39 9.71
N GLY A 62 6.85 6.89 9.74
CA GLY A 62 6.14 6.67 10.99
C GLY A 62 5.61 7.96 11.62
N ARG A 63 5.38 9.02 10.84
CA ARG A 63 4.82 10.27 11.34
C ARG A 63 3.31 10.29 11.09
N THR A 64 2.54 10.74 12.07
CA THR A 64 1.08 10.91 11.96
C THR A 64 0.70 12.24 11.32
N PRO A 65 -0.53 12.43 10.83
CA PRO A 65 -1.00 13.70 10.25
C PRO A 65 -0.77 14.96 11.12
N ASN A 66 -0.80 14.83 12.44
CA ASN A 66 -0.56 15.96 13.37
C ASN A 66 0.92 16.34 13.51
N HIS A 67 1.84 15.56 12.93
CA HIS A 67 3.28 15.84 12.99
C HIS A 67 3.65 16.89 11.94
N LYS A 68 4.40 17.93 12.33
CA LYS A 68 4.76 19.07 11.44
C LYS A 68 5.45 18.67 10.14
N ASP A 69 6.23 17.58 10.17
CA ASP A 69 7.00 17.10 9.02
C ASP A 69 6.28 15.99 8.25
N PHE A 70 5.02 15.66 8.58
CA PHE A 70 4.25 14.62 7.92
C PHE A 70 4.23 14.84 6.39
N ASP A 71 4.71 13.84 5.65
CA ASP A 71 4.78 13.88 4.19
C ASP A 71 4.35 12.52 3.63
N PRO A 72 3.04 12.30 3.44
CA PRO A 72 2.52 11.06 2.91
C PRO A 72 2.68 11.01 1.38
N ALA A 73 3.10 12.10 0.74
CA ALA A 73 3.39 12.11 -0.68
C ALA A 73 4.78 11.51 -0.95
N MET A 74 5.64 11.40 0.07
CA MET A 74 6.90 10.69 -0.07
C MET A 74 6.72 9.17 -0.05
N ALA A 75 7.46 8.50 -0.93
CA ALA A 75 7.25 7.10 -1.26
C ALA A 75 8.48 6.26 -0.93
N PRO A 76 8.31 5.05 -0.39
CA PRO A 76 9.41 4.10 -0.30
C PRO A 76 9.92 3.69 -1.69
N LYS A 77 11.19 3.26 -1.74
CA LYS A 77 11.80 2.77 -2.97
C LYS A 77 11.21 1.42 -3.34
N MET A 78 10.71 1.31 -4.58
CA MET A 78 10.19 0.05 -5.10
C MET A 78 11.31 -0.83 -5.68
N PRO A 79 11.17 -2.17 -5.62
CA PRO A 79 12.03 -3.07 -6.38
C PRO A 79 11.83 -2.89 -7.89
N ALA A 80 12.88 -3.20 -8.67
CA ALA A 80 12.89 -3.04 -10.13
C ALA A 80 11.86 -3.95 -10.81
N PHE A 81 11.79 -5.22 -10.37
CA PHE A 81 10.68 -6.10 -10.69
C PHE A 81 9.62 -6.00 -9.60
N ASN A 82 8.39 -5.64 -9.97
CA ASN A 82 7.35 -5.37 -8.99
C ASN A 82 5.94 -5.68 -9.50
N ARG A 83 5.76 -6.43 -10.58
CA ARG A 83 4.43 -6.75 -11.10
C ARG A 83 4.28 -8.25 -11.31
N LEU A 84 3.20 -8.81 -10.75
CA LEU A 84 2.79 -10.19 -10.89
C LEU A 84 1.53 -10.28 -11.74
N ALA A 85 1.56 -11.16 -12.74
CA ALA A 85 0.45 -11.42 -13.64
C ALA A 85 0.38 -12.92 -13.95
N GLY A 86 -0.82 -13.40 -14.25
CA GLY A 86 -1.02 -14.75 -14.78
C GLY A 86 -0.48 -14.89 -16.20
N CYS A 87 -0.46 -16.12 -16.72
CA CYS A 87 -0.09 -16.39 -18.12
C CYS A 87 -1.05 -15.74 -19.13
N ASP A 88 -2.26 -15.40 -18.71
CA ASP A 88 -3.24 -14.63 -19.48
C ASP A 88 -2.99 -13.11 -19.42
N GLY A 89 -1.92 -12.67 -18.75
CA GLY A 89 -1.56 -11.26 -18.59
C GLY A 89 -2.39 -10.50 -17.54
N LYS A 90 -3.37 -11.15 -16.91
CA LYS A 90 -4.20 -10.50 -15.90
C LYS A 90 -3.41 -10.30 -14.60
N PRO A 91 -3.60 -9.16 -13.91
CA PRO A 91 -3.02 -8.92 -12.60
C PRO A 91 -3.29 -10.07 -11.61
N LEU A 92 -2.27 -10.50 -10.87
CA LEU A 92 -2.48 -11.40 -9.74
C LEU A 92 -2.80 -10.58 -8.48
N LEU A 93 -3.97 -10.84 -7.91
CA LEU A 93 -4.39 -10.31 -6.62
C LEU A 93 -4.05 -11.34 -5.55
N LEU A 94 -3.07 -11.00 -4.72
CA LEU A 94 -2.59 -11.88 -3.66
C LEU A 94 -2.92 -11.25 -2.32
N TYR A 95 -3.27 -12.08 -1.35
CA TYR A 95 -3.59 -11.70 0.02
C TYR A 95 -2.83 -12.61 0.98
N ASP A 96 -2.53 -12.11 2.17
CA ASP A 96 -2.02 -12.95 3.26
C ASP A 96 -3.14 -13.75 3.93
N ALA A 97 -2.78 -14.54 4.94
CA ALA A 97 -3.74 -15.35 5.70
C ALA A 97 -4.71 -14.51 6.55
N GLN A 98 -4.50 -13.21 6.67
CA GLN A 98 -5.36 -12.25 7.36
C GLN A 98 -6.18 -11.41 6.36
N GLU A 99 -6.27 -11.85 5.10
CA GLU A 99 -7.00 -11.17 4.02
C GLU A 99 -6.39 -9.82 3.61
N ARG A 100 -5.16 -9.50 4.04
CA ARG A 100 -4.49 -8.25 3.71
C ARG A 100 -3.83 -8.36 2.34
N PRO A 101 -3.98 -7.37 1.45
CA PRO A 101 -3.40 -7.42 0.12
C PRO A 101 -1.87 -7.42 0.18
N LEU A 102 -1.28 -8.26 -0.68
CA LEU A 102 0.15 -8.35 -0.97
C LEU A 102 0.49 -7.74 -2.34
N THR A 103 -0.52 -7.55 -3.19
CA THR A 103 -0.44 -6.83 -4.47
C THR A 103 -1.54 -5.77 -4.57
N SER A 104 -1.30 -4.72 -5.35
CA SER A 104 -2.32 -3.77 -5.75
C SER A 104 -3.26 -4.37 -6.80
N VAL A 105 -4.36 -3.67 -7.09
CA VAL A 105 -5.31 -4.05 -8.16
C VAL A 105 -4.68 -4.17 -9.56
N SER A 106 -3.51 -3.56 -9.78
CA SER A 106 -2.75 -3.70 -11.04
C SER A 106 -1.76 -4.86 -11.05
N GLY A 107 -1.72 -5.64 -9.96
CA GLY A 107 -0.79 -6.74 -9.76
C GLY A 107 0.58 -6.26 -9.29
N THR A 108 0.71 -5.00 -8.89
CA THR A 108 1.98 -4.46 -8.40
C THR A 108 2.22 -4.96 -6.99
N MET A 109 3.35 -5.60 -6.73
CA MET A 109 3.76 -6.05 -5.41
C MET A 109 3.82 -4.86 -4.45
N LEU A 110 3.26 -5.04 -3.27
CA LEU A 110 3.27 -4.03 -2.22
C LEU A 110 4.57 -4.10 -1.41
N VAL A 111 4.94 -2.96 -0.82
CA VAL A 111 6.09 -2.80 0.07
C VAL A 111 5.64 -2.20 1.40
N ASP A 112 6.37 -2.48 2.47
CA ASP A 112 6.21 -1.77 3.74
C ASP A 112 6.77 -0.33 3.66
N SER A 113 6.62 0.44 4.74
CA SER A 113 7.10 1.82 4.85
C SER A 113 8.61 1.97 4.67
N SER A 114 9.38 0.90 4.93
CA SER A 114 10.82 0.85 4.71
C SER A 114 11.22 0.49 3.27
N GLY A 115 10.26 0.11 2.42
CA GLY A 115 10.47 -0.35 1.05
C GLY A 115 10.78 -1.84 0.91
N ARG A 116 10.60 -2.65 1.96
CA ARG A 116 10.72 -4.10 1.87
C ARG A 116 9.46 -4.69 1.24
N GLY A 117 9.62 -5.52 0.22
CA GLY A 117 8.50 -6.18 -0.44
C GLY A 117 7.78 -7.16 0.49
N LEU A 118 6.44 -7.14 0.44
CA LEU A 118 5.60 -8.09 1.19
C LEU A 118 5.60 -9.50 0.57
N ILE A 119 6.06 -9.60 -0.68
CA ILE A 119 6.24 -10.86 -1.40
C ILE A 119 7.73 -11.03 -1.69
N ARG A 120 8.28 -12.17 -1.31
CA ARG A 120 9.62 -12.59 -1.71
C ARG A 120 9.52 -13.69 -2.75
N LEU A 121 9.99 -13.41 -3.96
CA LEU A 121 10.14 -14.42 -5.00
C LEU A 121 11.44 -15.17 -4.73
N ALA A 122 11.33 -16.46 -4.43
CA ALA A 122 12.48 -17.34 -4.45
C ALA A 122 12.69 -17.76 -5.91
N THR A 123 13.74 -17.24 -6.54
CA THR A 123 14.31 -17.96 -7.68
C THR A 123 14.94 -19.22 -7.08
N LYS A 124 14.55 -20.41 -7.56
CA LYS A 124 15.38 -21.59 -7.32
C LYS A 124 16.80 -21.19 -7.73
N LEU A 125 17.77 -21.34 -6.83
CA LEU A 125 19.14 -21.54 -7.27
C LEU A 125 19.06 -22.78 -8.16
N GLU A 126 19.55 -22.68 -9.39
CA GLU A 126 19.77 -23.87 -10.20
C GLU A 126 20.73 -24.74 -9.39
N ASP A 127 20.23 -25.89 -8.91
CA ASP A 127 21.07 -26.95 -8.38
C ASP A 127 21.88 -27.49 -9.57
N GLU A 128 23.17 -27.16 -9.62
CA GLU A 128 24.34 -28.04 -9.88
C GLU A 128 25.60 -27.24 -10.28
#